data_AF-A0A2Z2NSG9-F1
#
_entry.id   AF-A0A2Z2NSG9-F1
#
_cell.length_a   1.000
_cell.length_b   1.000
_cell.length_c   1.000
_cell.angle_alpha   90.00
_cell.angle_beta   90.00
_cell.angle_gamma   90.00
#
_symmetry.space_group_name_H-M   'P 1'
#
loop_
_entity.id
_entity.type
_entity.pdbx_description
1 polymer ?
#
loop_
_entity_poly.entity_id
_entity_poly.type
_entity_poly.pdbx_seq_one_letter_code
_entity_poly.pdbx_strand_id
1 'polypeptide(L)'
;MIASKYAVFAAISTLFNLLLQYIIFLIYNGFGSLYIAMLSGTLAGLVIKYILDKKFIFYHTPKDNKDDARKFALYSLLGAFTTIIFWGSEIIFDTIYQDPNAKYLGAVVGLSIGYVMKYFLDKKYVFIHKEETIS
;
A
#
# COMPACT_ATOMS: atom_id res chain seq x y z
N MET A 1 13.16 13.70 -6.63
CA MET A 1 12.66 12.57 -7.46
C MET A 1 11.38 12.00 -6.86
N ILE A 2 10.49 11.44 -7.70
CA ILE A 2 9.26 10.75 -7.25
C ILE A 2 9.59 9.63 -6.25
N ALA A 3 10.65 8.86 -6.49
CA ALA A 3 11.10 7.79 -5.60
C ALA A 3 11.35 8.24 -4.16
N SER A 4 12.00 9.40 -3.94
CA SER A 4 12.26 9.95 -2.61
C SER A 4 10.97 10.29 -1.87
N LYS A 5 9.96 10.84 -2.57
CA LYS A 5 8.64 11.10 -1.97
C LYS A 5 7.96 9.78 -1.58
N TYR A 6 8.00 8.76 -2.44
CA TYR A 6 7.46 7.44 -2.13
C TYR A 6 8.10 6.84 -0.87
N ALA A 7 9.43 6.90 -0.74
CA ALA A 7 10.14 6.40 0.42
C ALA A 7 9.75 7.14 1.71
N VAL A 8 9.69 8.47 1.68
CA VAL A 8 9.28 9.29 2.84
C VAL A 8 7.84 9.00 3.23
N PHE A 9 6.92 8.92 2.26
CA PHE A 9 5.51 8.65 2.56
C PHE A 9 5.27 7.22 3.06
N ALA A 10 6.06 6.26 2.56
CA ALA A 10 6.08 4.91 3.12
C ALA A 10 6.55 4.92 4.58
N ALA A 11 7.65 5.61 4.89
CA ALA A 11 8.15 5.72 6.26
C ALA A 11 7.12 6.38 7.21
N ILE A 12 6.47 7.45 6.78
CA ILE A 12 5.39 8.10 7.55
C ILE A 12 4.22 7.14 7.77
N SER A 13 3.78 6.45 6.72
CA SER A 13 2.70 5.45 6.81
C SER A 13 3.05 4.33 7.80
N THR A 14 4.29 3.82 7.76
CA THR A 14 4.79 2.81 8.70
C THR A 14 4.80 3.33 10.14
N LEU A 15 5.23 4.57 10.37
CA LEU A 15 5.20 5.18 11.71
C LEU A 15 3.78 5.25 12.28
N PHE A 16 2.80 5.71 11.49
CA PHE A 16 1.41 5.77 11.93
C PHE A 16 0.81 4.37 12.16
N ASN A 17 1.17 3.40 11.33
CA ASN A 17 0.78 2.00 11.52
C ASN A 17 1.27 1.48 12.88
N LEU A 18 2.57 1.60 13.15
CA LEU A 18 3.18 1.13 14.39
C LEU A 18 2.69 1.91 15.62
N LEU A 19 2.52 3.23 15.50
CA LEU A 19 2.00 4.06 16.59
C LEU A 19 0.60 3.61 17.01
N LEU A 20 -0.28 3.33 16.04
CA LEU A 20 -1.62 2.87 16.37
C LEU A 20 -1.61 1.45 16.94
N GLN A 21 -0.76 0.56 16.43
CA GLN A 21 -0.56 -0.76 17.06
C GLN A 21 -0.13 -0.62 18.52
N TYR A 22 0.85 0.24 18.79
CA TYR A 22 1.34 0.53 20.13
C TYR A 22 0.23 1.05 21.05
N ILE A 23 -0.57 2.02 20.59
CA ILE A 23 -1.72 2.55 21.33
C ILE A 23 -2.73 1.44 21.64
N ILE A 24 -3.06 0.57 20.68
CA ILE A 24 -3.98 -0.56 20.89
C ILE A 24 -3.44 -1.48 21.99
N PHE A 25 -2.15 -1.81 21.98
CA PHE A 25 -1.54 -2.65 23.02
C PHE A 25 -1.52 -1.99 24.41
N LEU A 26 -1.54 -0.66 24.49
CA LEU A 26 -1.68 0.04 25.78
C LEU A 26 -3.10 -0.06 26.36
N ILE A 27 -4.13 -0.08 25.51
CA ILE A 27 -5.53 -0.02 25.94
C ILE A 27 -6.25 -1.38 25.93
N TYR A 28 -5.72 -2.37 25.19
CA TYR A 28 -6.36 -3.68 25.01
C TYR A 28 -5.33 -4.81 24.91
N ASN A 29 -5.33 -5.69 25.91
CA ASN A 29 -4.49 -6.90 25.96
C ASN A 29 -5.32 -8.20 26.02
N GLY A 30 -6.56 -8.16 25.53
CA GLY A 30 -7.47 -9.31 25.52
C GLY A 30 -7.26 -10.27 24.35
N PHE A 31 -8.18 -11.23 24.20
CA PHE A 31 -8.16 -12.20 23.10
C PHE A 31 -8.14 -11.51 21.73
N GLY A 32 -7.15 -11.85 20.91
CA GLY A 32 -7.01 -11.27 19.57
C GLY A 32 -6.48 -9.83 19.54
N SER A 33 -5.90 -9.32 20.64
CA SER A 33 -5.28 -7.98 20.69
C SER A 33 -4.30 -7.73 19.55
N LEU A 34 -3.47 -8.73 19.22
CA LEU A 34 -2.53 -8.67 18.09
C LEU A 34 -3.26 -8.40 16.76
N TYR A 35 -4.33 -9.15 16.46
CA TYR A 35 -5.06 -9.00 15.20
C TYR A 35 -5.77 -7.64 15.12
N ILE A 36 -6.34 -7.16 16.22
CA ILE A 36 -6.98 -5.84 16.30
C ILE A 36 -5.94 -4.73 16.08
N ALA A 37 -4.77 -4.86 16.72
CA ALA A 37 -3.66 -3.92 16.55
C ALA A 37 -3.21 -3.90 15.07
N MET A 38 -2.90 -5.08 14.51
CA MET A 38 -2.45 -5.21 13.13
C MET A 38 -3.45 -4.64 12.13
N LEU A 39 -4.74 -4.96 12.27
CA LEU A 39 -5.79 -4.45 11.40
C LEU A 39 -5.91 -2.92 11.51
N SER A 40 -5.99 -2.40 12.74
CA SER A 40 -6.14 -0.96 12.97
C SER A 40 -4.93 -0.19 12.46
N GLY A 41 -3.72 -0.64 12.79
CA GLY A 41 -2.47 -0.05 12.31
C GLY A 41 -2.38 -0.07 10.78
N THR A 42 -2.77 -1.18 10.14
CA THR A 42 -2.79 -1.30 8.68
C THR A 42 -3.76 -0.30 8.05
N LEU A 43 -4.98 -0.18 8.58
CA LEU A 43 -5.95 0.78 8.10
C LEU A 43 -5.44 2.23 8.26
N ALA A 44 -4.87 2.58 9.41
CA ALA A 44 -4.30 3.91 9.62
C ALA A 44 -3.15 4.20 8.66
N GLY A 45 -2.21 3.26 8.52
CA GLY A 45 -1.09 3.38 7.58
C GLY A 45 -1.59 3.58 6.14
N LEU A 46 -2.57 2.80 5.69
CA LEU A 46 -3.16 2.91 4.36
C LEU A 46 -3.84 4.26 4.13
N VAL A 47 -4.64 4.74 5.09
CA VAL A 47 -5.30 6.05 5.00
C VAL A 47 -4.27 7.17 4.86
N ILE A 48 -3.24 7.17 5.71
CA ILE A 48 -2.16 8.17 5.65
C ILE A 48 -1.43 8.10 4.31
N LYS A 49 -1.09 6.90 3.84
CA LYS A 49 -0.41 6.73 2.55
C LYS A 49 -1.25 7.24 1.39
N TYR A 50 -2.54 6.90 1.38
CA TYR A 50 -3.47 7.35 0.35
C TYR A 50 -3.58 8.87 0.30
N ILE A 51 -3.73 9.54 1.46
CA ILE A 51 -3.80 11.00 1.54
C ILE A 51 -2.53 11.64 0.98
N LEU A 52 -1.35 11.13 1.39
CA LEU A 52 -0.06 11.66 0.93
C LEU A 52 0.15 11.47 -0.57
N ASP A 53 -0.14 10.28 -1.09
CA ASP A 53 0.02 9.97 -2.51
C ASP A 53 -0.94 10.80 -3.36
N LYS A 54 -2.21 10.87 -2.95
CA LYS A 54 -3.23 11.69 -3.59
C LYS A 54 -2.79 13.15 -3.69
N LYS A 55 -2.29 13.73 -2.60
CA LYS A 55 -1.99 15.16 -2.51
C LYS A 55 -0.65 15.55 -3.14
N PHE A 56 0.39 14.73 -3.00
CA PHE A 56 1.77 15.15 -3.29
C PHE A 56 2.46 14.38 -4.42
N ILE A 57 1.87 13.26 -4.87
CA ILE A 57 2.38 12.49 -6.01
C ILE A 57 1.45 12.66 -7.20
N PHE A 58 0.17 12.37 -7.00
CA PHE A 58 -0.82 12.38 -8.07
C PHE A 58 -1.61 13.69 -8.16
N TYR A 59 -1.46 14.62 -7.20
CA TYR A 59 -2.12 15.94 -7.22
C TYR A 59 -3.62 15.87 -7.57
N HIS A 60 -4.30 14.84 -7.05
CA HIS A 60 -5.64 14.49 -7.48
C HIS A 60 -6.71 15.06 -6.54
N THR A 61 -7.68 15.77 -7.12
CA THR A 61 -8.82 16.32 -6.39
C THR A 61 -10.06 15.43 -6.59
N PRO A 62 -10.57 14.78 -5.53
CA PRO A 62 -11.82 14.03 -5.60
C PRO A 62 -13.00 14.93 -5.93
N LYS A 63 -14.03 14.38 -6.58
CA LYS A 63 -15.25 15.15 -6.88
C LYS A 63 -16.11 15.38 -5.64
N ASP A 64 -16.22 14.37 -4.79
CA ASP A 64 -16.97 14.37 -3.54
C ASP A 64 -16.42 13.28 -2.59
N ASN A 65 -16.97 13.19 -1.38
CA ASN A 65 -16.55 12.22 -0.36
C ASN A 65 -16.82 10.76 -0.78
N LYS A 66 -17.85 10.48 -1.58
CA LYS A 66 -18.15 9.12 -2.05
C LYS A 66 -17.13 8.68 -3.11
N ASP A 67 -16.76 9.58 -4.02
CA ASP A 67 -15.70 9.36 -5.00
C ASP A 67 -14.34 9.13 -4.32
N ASP A 68 -14.01 9.91 -3.29
CA ASP A 68 -12.76 9.73 -2.53
C ASP A 68 -12.72 8.38 -1.79
N ALA A 69 -13.82 7.99 -1.15
CA ALA A 69 -13.92 6.68 -0.49
C ALA A 69 -13.80 5.52 -1.49
N ARG A 70 -14.43 5.63 -2.67
CA ARG A 70 -14.32 4.63 -3.75
C ARG A 70 -12.88 4.52 -4.25
N LYS A 71 -12.18 5.65 -4.40
CA LYS A 71 -10.75 5.68 -4.81
C LYS A 71 -9.84 5.10 -3.74
N PHE A 72 -10.09 5.39 -2.47
CA PHE A 72 -9.38 4.75 -1.37
C PHE A 72 -9.55 3.23 -1.38
N ALA A 73 -10.78 2.74 -1.60
CA ALA A 73 -11.05 1.31 -1.71
C ALA A 73 -10.31 0.67 -2.89
N LEU A 74 -10.35 1.30 -4.08
CA LEU A 74 -9.60 0.84 -5.25
C LEU A 74 -8.08 0.87 -5.01
N TYR A 75 -7.56 1.94 -4.43
CA TYR A 75 -6.15 2.08 -4.07
C TYR A 75 -5.69 0.96 -3.15
N SER A 76 -6.49 0.64 -2.14
CA SER A 76 -6.23 -0.43 -1.16
C SER A 76 -6.30 -1.81 -1.82
N LEU A 77 -7.30 -2.05 -2.67
CA LEU A 77 -7.47 -3.31 -3.41
C LEU A 77 -6.29 -3.57 -4.34
N LEU A 78 -5.85 -2.56 -5.08
CA LEU A 78 -4.68 -2.66 -5.96
C LEU A 78 -3.40 -2.91 -5.16
N GLY A 79 -3.29 -2.33 -3.96
CA GLY A 79 -2.21 -2.61 -3.03
C GLY A 79 -2.17 -4.09 -2.62
N ALA A 80 -3.30 -4.62 -2.15
CA ALA A 80 -3.45 -6.03 -1.80
C ALA A 80 -3.12 -6.95 -2.99
N PHE A 81 -3.60 -6.61 -4.18
CA PHE A 81 -3.28 -7.35 -5.41
C PHE A 81 -1.77 -7.40 -5.68
N THR A 82 -1.06 -6.28 -5.56
CA THR A 82 0.40 -6.28 -5.75
C THR A 82 1.16 -7.04 -4.66
N THR A 83 0.63 -7.09 -3.43
CA THR A 83 1.17 -7.93 -2.36
C THR A 83 1.06 -9.41 -2.68
N ILE A 84 -0.04 -9.85 -3.30
CA ILE A 84 -0.20 -11.24 -3.77
C ILE A 84 0.85 -11.58 -4.82
N ILE A 85 1.16 -10.66 -5.73
CA ILE A 85 2.23 -10.85 -6.73
C ILE A 85 3.59 -11.01 -6.05
N PHE A 86 3.88 -10.16 -5.06
CA PHE A 86 5.09 -10.26 -4.26
C PHE A 86 5.21 -11.63 -3.58
N TRP A 87 4.20 -12.04 -2.80
CA TRP A 87 4.20 -13.33 -2.10
C TRP A 87 4.23 -14.52 -3.07
N GLY A 88 3.50 -14.43 -4.19
CA GLY A 88 3.52 -15.46 -5.21
C GLY A 88 4.92 -15.66 -5.79
N SER A 89 5.64 -14.57 -6.08
CA SER A 89 7.03 -14.64 -6.54
C SER A 89 7.96 -15.25 -5.48
N GLU A 90 7.81 -14.86 -4.22
CA GLU A 90 8.59 -15.43 -3.10
C GLU A 90 8.35 -16.94 -2.96
N ILE A 91 7.09 -17.39 -2.98
CA ILE A 91 6.70 -18.81 -2.87
C ILE A 91 7.19 -19.61 -4.07
N ILE A 92 7.07 -19.08 -5.30
CA ILE A 92 7.55 -19.76 -6.51
C ILE A 92 9.05 -20.03 -6.41
N PHE A 93 9.84 -19.06 -5.95
CA PHE A 93 11.27 -19.24 -5.78
C PHE A 93 11.61 -20.21 -4.64
N ASP A 94 10.94 -20.10 -3.50
CA ASP A 94 11.12 -21.02 -2.37
C ASP A 94 10.79 -22.48 -2.74
N THR A 95 9.79 -22.67 -3.62
CA THR A 95 9.33 -24.02 -4.03
C THR A 95 10.20 -24.64 -5.13
N ILE A 96 10.67 -23.83 -6.10
CA ILE A 96 11.42 -24.33 -7.25
C ILE A 96 12.89 -24.59 -6.91
N TYR A 97 13.49 -23.78 -6.03
CA TYR A 97 14.90 -23.86 -5.71
C TYR A 97 15.12 -24.46 -4.32
N GLN A 98 16.09 -25.36 -4.20
CA GLN A 98 16.45 -25.99 -2.92
C GLN A 98 17.29 -25.08 -2.00
N ASP A 99 17.75 -23.92 -2.49
CA ASP A 99 18.51 -22.95 -1.70
C ASP A 99 17.56 -22.21 -0.73
N PRO A 100 17.78 -22.28 0.59
CA PRO A 100 16.99 -21.55 1.58
C PRO A 100 16.92 -20.03 1.34
N ASN A 101 17.85 -19.46 0.59
CA ASN A 101 17.90 -18.03 0.27
C ASN A 101 17.13 -17.65 -1.00
N ALA A 102 16.66 -18.62 -1.79
CA ALA A 102 15.99 -18.36 -3.06
C ALA A 102 14.72 -17.49 -2.88
N LYS A 103 13.99 -17.68 -1.77
CA LYS A 103 12.85 -16.83 -1.40
C LYS A 103 13.17 -15.34 -1.40
N TYR A 104 14.36 -14.93 -0.97
CA TYR A 104 14.76 -13.52 -0.94
C TYR A 104 14.96 -12.96 -2.35
N LEU A 105 15.44 -13.77 -3.29
CA LEU A 105 15.52 -13.38 -4.70
C LEU A 105 14.11 -13.25 -5.30
N GLY A 106 13.22 -14.20 -5.01
CA GLY A 106 11.80 -14.12 -5.37
C GLY A 106 11.12 -12.89 -4.79
N ALA A 107 11.46 -12.52 -3.55
CA ALA A 107 10.97 -11.31 -2.89
C ALA A 107 11.42 -10.03 -3.60
N VAL A 108 12.71 -9.91 -3.95
CA VAL A 108 13.24 -8.74 -4.68
C VAL A 108 12.56 -8.59 -6.05
N VAL A 109 12.39 -9.70 -6.79
CA VAL A 109 11.70 -9.70 -8.08
C VAL A 109 10.24 -9.31 -7.92
N GLY A 110 9.55 -9.95 -6.97
CA GLY A 110 8.14 -9.71 -6.68
C GLY A 110 7.85 -8.27 -6.25
N LEU A 111 8.66 -7.71 -5.36
CA LEU A 111 8.58 -6.30 -4.93
C LEU A 111 8.83 -5.35 -6.11
N SER A 112 9.84 -5.63 -6.94
CA SER A 112 10.15 -4.77 -8.10
C SER A 112 8.99 -4.70 -9.07
N ILE A 113 8.42 -5.86 -9.44
CA ILE A 113 7.24 -5.95 -10.31
C ILE A 113 6.04 -5.28 -9.62
N GLY A 114 5.81 -5.59 -8.35
CA GLY A 114 4.71 -5.05 -7.57
C GLY A 114 4.71 -3.53 -7.52
N TYR A 115 5.86 -2.89 -7.25
CA TYR A 115 5.96 -1.43 -7.22
C TYR A 115 5.71 -0.78 -8.59
N VAL A 116 6.30 -1.34 -9.66
CA VAL A 116 6.10 -0.83 -11.02
C VAL A 116 4.62 -0.94 -11.42
N MET A 117 4.02 -2.10 -11.20
CA MET A 117 2.60 -2.32 -11.45
C MET A 117 1.74 -1.39 -10.61
N LYS A 118 2.01 -1.24 -9.32
CA LYS A 118 1.25 -0.36 -8.41
C LYS A 118 1.22 1.07 -8.94
N TYR A 119 2.37 1.60 -9.36
CA TYR A 119 2.46 2.94 -9.93
C TYR A 119 1.54 3.12 -11.15
N PHE A 120 1.61 2.20 -12.11
CA PHE A 120 0.79 2.27 -13.32
C PHE A 120 -0.70 2.05 -13.05
N LEU A 121 -1.04 1.12 -12.15
CA LEU A 121 -2.42 0.84 -11.76
C LEU A 121 -3.04 2.05 -11.04
N ASP A 122 -2.32 2.66 -10.10
CA ASP A 122 -2.80 3.85 -9.40
C ASP A 122 -3.00 5.03 -10.35
N LYS A 123 -2.02 5.25 -11.24
CA LYS A 123 -2.10 6.31 -12.25
C LYS A 123 -3.31 6.12 -13.18
N LYS A 124 -3.58 4.88 -13.60
CA LYS A 124 -4.61 4.56 -14.59
C LYS A 124 -6.02 4.41 -14.01
N TYR A 125 -6.15 3.89 -12.78
CA TYR A 125 -7.46 3.51 -12.23
C TYR A 125 -7.88 4.31 -10.99
N VAL A 126 -6.94 4.83 -10.21
CA VAL A 126 -7.24 5.55 -8.96
C VAL A 126 -7.24 7.06 -9.20
N PHE A 127 -6.16 7.58 -9.77
CA PHE A 127 -5.92 9.02 -9.90
C PHE A 127 -6.07 9.51 -11.35
N ILE A 128 -7.20 9.16 -11.97
CA ILE A 128 -7.54 9.57 -13.32
C ILE A 128 -7.72 11.09 -13.34
N HIS A 129 -6.85 11.79 -14.06
CA HIS A 129 -7.08 13.19 -14.39
C HIS A 129 -8.10 13.22 -15.52
N LYS A 130 -9.23 13.88 -15.31
CA LYS A 130 -10.04 14.30 -16.45
C LYS A 130 -9.22 15.36 -17.15
N GLU A 131 -8.74 15.08 -18.36
CA GLU A 131 -8.45 16.17 -19.29
C GLU A 131 -9.75 16.95 -19.44
N GLU A 132 -9.72 18.24 -19.11
CA GLU A 132 -10.74 19.17 -19.56
C GLU A 132 -10.67 19.14 -21.09
N THR A 133 -11.58 18.39 -21.72
CA THR A 133 -11.92 18.62 -23.11
C THR A 133 -12.42 20.05 -23.18
N ILE A 134 -11.53 20.96 -23.59
CA ILE A 134 -11.89 22.29 -24.06
C ILE A 134 -12.70 22.04 -25.34
N SER A 135 -14.02 22.07 -25.22
CA SER A 135 -14.98 22.09 -26.34
C SER A 135 -15.60 23.48 -26.43
#